data_AF-A0A947XWE3-F1
#
_entry.id   AF-A0A947XWE3-F1
#
_cell.length_a   1.000
_cell.length_b   1.000
_cell.length_c   1.000
_cell.angle_alpha   90.00
_cell.angle_beta   90.00
_cell.angle_gamma   90.00
#
_symmetry.space_group_name_H-M   'P 1'
#
loop_
_entity.id
_entity.type
_entity.pdbx_description
1 polymer ?
#
loop_
_entity_poly.entity_id
_entity_poly.type
_entity_poly.pdbx_seq_one_letter_code
_entity_poly.pdbx_strand_id
1 'polypeptide(L)'
;MLQSMFKKVFGSRNERLVKQYLQKVKAINALEPAMEKLTDAELAGKTAEFKSRLENGETLDKLLPEAFAVVREASRRVLGMRHFDVQMVGGMVLHDGKIAEMRTGEGKTLMATLAAYLNGLAGKGVHVVT
;
A
#
# COMPACT_ATOMS: atom_id res chain seq x y z
N MET A 1 13.62 -9.38 34.50
CA MET A 1 14.77 -9.81 33.66
C MET A 1 14.42 -10.85 32.59
N LEU A 2 13.50 -11.80 32.81
CA LEU A 2 13.07 -12.73 31.73
C LEU A 2 12.33 -12.05 30.56
N GLN A 3 11.45 -11.08 30.82
CA GLN A 3 10.66 -10.42 29.76
C GLN A 3 11.51 -9.64 28.73
N SER A 4 12.65 -9.06 29.13
CA SER A 4 13.55 -8.35 28.21
C SER A 4 14.37 -9.30 27.33
N MET A 5 14.64 -10.52 27.81
CA MET A 5 15.31 -11.57 27.03
C MET A 5 14.37 -12.16 25.96
N PHE A 6 13.10 -12.41 26.29
CA PHE A 6 12.10 -12.89 25.31
C PHE A 6 11.81 -11.86 24.20
N LYS A 7 11.78 -10.56 24.51
CA LYS A 7 11.66 -9.50 23.48
C LYS A 7 12.88 -9.44 22.55
N LYS A 8 14.10 -9.66 23.06
CA LYS A 8 15.33 -9.67 22.23
C LYS A 8 15.38 -10.83 21.24
N VAL A 9 14.79 -11.98 21.57
CA VAL A 9 14.83 -13.18 20.72
C VAL A 9 13.68 -13.22 19.71
N PHE A 10 12.46 -12.80 20.09
CA PHE A 10 11.29 -12.90 19.22
C PHE A 10 10.79 -11.56 18.65
N GLY A 11 11.43 -10.45 19.01
CA GLY A 11 11.00 -9.09 18.64
C GLY A 11 9.68 -8.67 19.27
N SER A 12 9.38 -7.37 19.21
CA SER A 12 8.08 -6.83 19.62
C SER A 12 6.95 -7.20 18.65
N ARG A 13 5.68 -7.12 19.10
CA ARG A 13 4.50 -7.28 18.23
C ARG A 13 4.57 -6.34 17.02
N ASN A 14 5.02 -5.11 17.23
CA ASN A 14 5.16 -4.11 16.18
C ASN A 14 6.26 -4.48 15.20
N GLU A 15 7.43 -4.95 15.66
CA GLU A 15 8.48 -5.44 14.75
C GLU A 15 8.00 -6.60 13.88
N ARG A 16 7.20 -7.53 14.42
CA ARG A 16 6.62 -8.62 13.63
C ARG A 16 5.64 -8.10 12.58
N LEU A 17 4.79 -7.16 12.97
CA LEU A 17 3.82 -6.52 12.07
C LEU A 17 4.54 -5.79 10.92
N VAL A 18 5.55 -4.98 11.25
CA VAL A 18 6.38 -4.27 10.26
C VAL A 18 7.08 -5.26 9.33
N LYS A 19 7.65 -6.35 9.86
CA LYS A 19 8.24 -7.41 9.03
C LYS A 19 7.25 -8.01 8.05
N GLN A 20 5.99 -8.23 8.45
CA GLN A 20 4.95 -8.75 7.55
C GLN A 20 4.63 -7.75 6.42
N TYR A 21 4.48 -6.47 6.74
CA TYR A 21 4.29 -5.44 5.71
C TYR A 21 5.50 -5.37 4.77
N LEU A 22 6.73 -5.43 5.28
CA LEU A 22 7.93 -5.43 4.44
C LEU A 22 7.99 -6.63 3.48
N GLN A 23 7.44 -7.79 3.84
CA GLN A 23 7.30 -8.89 2.88
C GLN A 23 6.27 -8.55 1.79
N LYS A 24 5.13 -7.93 2.13
CA LYS A 24 4.17 -7.44 1.14
C LYS A 24 4.78 -6.37 0.23
N VAL A 25 5.64 -5.49 0.76
CA VAL A 25 6.39 -4.49 -0.04
C VAL A 25 7.24 -5.16 -1.11
N LYS A 26 7.89 -6.30 -0.82
CA LYS A 26 8.65 -7.04 -1.85
C LYS A 26 7.75 -7.51 -2.99
N ALA A 27 6.56 -8.00 -2.68
CA ALA A 27 5.58 -8.39 -3.71
C ALA A 27 5.15 -7.19 -4.56
N ILE A 28 4.90 -6.03 -3.94
CA ILE A 28 4.60 -4.78 -4.65
C ILE A 28 5.77 -4.36 -5.56
N ASN A 29 6.99 -4.37 -5.03
CA ASN A 29 8.20 -3.97 -5.77
C ASN A 29 8.47 -4.90 -6.96
N ALA A 30 8.16 -6.19 -6.85
CA ALA A 30 8.31 -7.16 -7.93
C ALA A 30 7.37 -6.88 -9.13
N LEU A 31 6.25 -6.18 -8.91
CA LEU A 31 5.30 -5.80 -9.96
C LEU A 31 5.72 -4.53 -10.71
N GLU A 32 6.68 -3.77 -10.19
CA GLU A 32 7.09 -2.48 -10.75
C GLU A 32 7.52 -2.58 -12.23
N PRO A 33 8.38 -3.53 -12.65
CA PRO A 33 8.77 -3.65 -14.06
C PRO A 33 7.60 -3.96 -15.01
N ALA A 34 6.52 -4.56 -14.50
CA ALA A 34 5.32 -4.80 -15.28
C ALA A 34 4.48 -3.52 -15.41
N MET A 35 4.35 -2.74 -14.33
CA MET A 35 3.63 -1.46 -14.35
C MET A 35 4.33 -0.41 -15.22
N GLU A 36 5.66 -0.38 -15.21
CA GLU A 36 6.46 0.52 -16.06
C GLU A 36 6.22 0.33 -17.56
N LYS A 37 5.94 -0.91 -17.98
CA LYS A 37 5.70 -1.26 -19.38
C LYS A 37 4.32 -0.87 -19.88
N LEU A 38 3.38 -0.59 -18.97
CA LEU A 38 2.03 -0.18 -19.34
C LEU A 38 2.04 1.24 -19.89
N THR A 39 1.25 1.50 -20.90
CA THR A 39 0.85 2.86 -21.31
C THR A 39 -0.04 3.50 -20.25
N ASP A 40 -0.23 4.82 -20.31
CA ASP A 40 -1.12 5.53 -19.37
C ASP A 40 -2.56 5.01 -19.45
N ALA A 41 -3.02 4.66 -20.67
CA ALA A 41 -4.34 4.09 -20.89
C ALA A 41 -4.48 2.70 -20.26
N GLU A 42 -3.47 1.83 -20.40
CA GLU A 42 -3.46 0.50 -19.79
C GLU A 42 -3.38 0.58 -18.26
N LEU A 43 -2.56 1.50 -17.73
CA LEU A 43 -2.45 1.73 -16.30
C LEU A 43 -3.78 2.23 -15.71
N ALA A 44 -4.47 3.15 -16.40
CA ALA A 44 -5.82 3.58 -16.03
C ALA A 44 -6.85 2.43 -16.14
N GLY A 45 -6.71 1.57 -17.14
CA GLY A 45 -7.54 0.38 -17.34
C GLY A 45 -7.52 -0.60 -16.16
N LYS A 46 -6.44 -0.64 -15.38
CA LYS A 46 -6.34 -1.45 -14.16
C LYS A 46 -7.44 -1.15 -13.14
N THR A 47 -7.93 0.09 -13.06
CA THR A 47 -9.02 0.42 -12.14
C THR A 47 -10.31 -0.32 -12.50
N ALA A 48 -10.65 -0.42 -13.79
CA ALA A 48 -11.82 -1.17 -14.23
C ALA A 48 -11.65 -2.68 -13.99
N GLU A 49 -10.45 -3.21 -14.27
CA GLU A 49 -10.09 -4.61 -13.97
C GLU A 49 -10.28 -4.95 -12.49
N PHE A 50 -9.75 -4.11 -11.58
CA PHE A 50 -9.86 -4.34 -10.15
C PHE A 50 -11.31 -4.27 -9.64
N LYS A 51 -12.11 -3.34 -10.14
CA LYS A 51 -13.55 -3.27 -9.80
C LYS A 51 -14.29 -4.54 -10.24
N SER A 52 -14.04 -5.01 -11.46
CA SER A 52 -14.61 -6.26 -11.97
C SER A 52 -14.18 -7.46 -11.11
N ARG A 53 -12.91 -7.54 -10.69
CA ARG A 53 -12.42 -8.59 -9.78
C ARG A 53 -13.09 -8.54 -8.40
N LEU A 54 -13.33 -7.35 -7.83
CA LEU A 54 -14.09 -7.19 -6.59
C LEU A 54 -15.54 -7.64 -6.73
N GLU A 55 -16.21 -7.28 -7.83
CA GLU A 55 -17.58 -7.72 -8.13
C GLU A 55 -17.66 -9.25 -8.24
N ASN A 56 -16.60 -9.89 -8.74
CA ASN A 56 -16.46 -11.34 -8.81
C ASN A 56 -16.02 -12.00 -7.49
N GLY A 57 -15.97 -11.26 -6.38
CA GLY A 57 -15.75 -11.79 -5.03
C GLY A 57 -14.28 -11.82 -4.57
N GLU A 58 -13.36 -11.23 -5.32
CA GLU A 58 -12.00 -11.01 -4.82
C GLU A 58 -12.01 -9.97 -3.68
N THR A 59 -11.07 -10.09 -2.74
CA THR A 59 -10.98 -9.17 -1.60
C THR A 59 -9.98 -8.05 -1.88
N LEU A 60 -10.16 -6.90 -1.21
CA LEU A 60 -9.20 -5.80 -1.26
C LEU A 60 -7.78 -6.24 -0.84
N ASP A 61 -7.66 -7.12 0.16
CA ASP A 61 -6.38 -7.67 0.59
C ASP A 61 -5.63 -8.41 -0.51
N LYS A 62 -6.35 -9.12 -1.39
CA LYS A 62 -5.75 -9.83 -2.53
C LYS A 62 -5.32 -8.86 -3.63
N LEU A 63 -6.10 -7.80 -3.86
CA LEU A 63 -5.78 -6.75 -4.84
C LEU A 63 -4.67 -5.81 -4.38
N LEU A 64 -4.41 -5.73 -3.07
CA LEU A 64 -3.51 -4.74 -2.48
C LEU A 64 -2.15 -4.63 -3.18
N PRO A 65 -1.42 -5.72 -3.48
CA PRO A 65 -0.11 -5.59 -4.11
C PRO A 65 -0.16 -4.92 -5.48
N GLU A 66 -1.13 -5.32 -6.32
CA GLU A 66 -1.30 -4.79 -7.68
C GLU A 66 -1.83 -3.36 -7.65
N ALA A 67 -2.82 -3.08 -6.80
CA ALA A 67 -3.37 -1.74 -6.61
C ALA A 67 -2.31 -0.74 -6.13
N PHE A 68 -1.46 -1.13 -5.18
CA PHE A 68 -0.39 -0.26 -4.67
C PHE A 68 0.70 -0.03 -5.74
N ALA A 69 1.03 -1.06 -6.54
CA ALA A 69 1.96 -0.91 -7.64
C ALA A 69 1.43 0.06 -8.72
N VAL A 70 0.13 -0.01 -9.04
CA VAL A 70 -0.54 0.93 -9.95
C VAL A 70 -0.47 2.36 -9.42
N VAL A 71 -0.79 2.58 -8.14
CA VAL A 71 -0.73 3.93 -7.54
C VAL A 71 0.69 4.48 -7.50
N ARG A 72 1.71 3.63 -7.23
CA ARG A 72 3.11 4.06 -7.29
C ARG A 72 3.48 4.54 -8.68
N GLU A 73 3.16 3.76 -9.70
CA GLU A 73 3.50 4.11 -11.07
C GLU A 73 2.76 5.37 -11.52
N ALA A 74 1.48 5.49 -11.17
CA ALA A 74 0.70 6.70 -11.43
C ALA A 74 1.31 7.93 -10.75
N SER A 75 1.73 7.83 -9.48
CA SER A 75 2.43 8.90 -8.77
C SER A 75 3.76 9.26 -9.42
N ARG A 76 4.53 8.26 -9.88
CA ARG A 76 5.79 8.50 -10.58
C ARG A 76 5.55 9.30 -11.87
N ARG A 77 4.54 8.94 -12.66
CA ARG A 77 4.23 9.61 -13.93
C ARG A 77 3.66 11.00 -13.74
N VAL A 78 2.72 11.17 -12.81
CA VAL A 78 1.96 12.41 -12.64
C VAL A 78 2.72 13.43 -11.78
N LEU A 79 3.37 12.97 -10.72
CA LEU A 79 4.00 13.84 -9.72
C LEU A 79 5.54 13.78 -9.75
N GLY A 80 6.14 12.87 -10.53
CA GLY A 80 7.58 12.61 -10.49
C GLY A 80 8.04 11.95 -9.19
N MET A 81 7.10 11.43 -8.37
CA MET A 81 7.39 10.89 -7.04
C MET A 81 7.09 9.40 -7.00
N ARG A 82 8.15 8.59 -6.89
CA ARG A 82 8.02 7.16 -6.61
C ARG A 82 7.85 6.95 -5.11
N HIS A 83 6.78 6.29 -4.68
CA HIS A 83 6.61 5.95 -3.26
C HIS A 83 7.79 5.14 -2.71
N PHE A 84 8.30 5.55 -1.55
CA PHE A 84 9.26 4.78 -0.77
C PHE A 84 8.62 3.57 -0.09
N ASP A 85 9.43 2.57 0.24
CA ASP A 85 8.97 1.36 0.93
C ASP A 85 8.29 1.65 2.27
N VAL A 86 8.76 2.66 3.01
CA VAL A 86 8.13 3.10 4.26
C VAL A 86 6.74 3.70 4.05
N GLN A 87 6.50 4.34 2.90
CA GLN A 87 5.17 4.85 2.53
C GLN A 87 4.24 3.69 2.16
N MET A 88 4.76 2.64 1.50
CA MET A 88 3.98 1.42 1.25
C MET A 88 3.53 0.75 2.54
N VAL A 89 4.43 0.67 3.54
CA VAL A 89 4.07 0.21 4.89
C VAL A 89 2.98 1.10 5.49
N GLY A 90 3.15 2.42 5.44
CA GLY A 90 2.14 3.37 5.94
C GLY A 90 0.76 3.16 5.30
N GLY A 91 0.70 3.00 3.97
CA GLY A 91 -0.54 2.74 3.26
C GLY A 91 -1.23 1.43 3.69
N MET A 92 -0.46 0.36 3.91
CA MET A 92 -0.99 -0.90 4.43
C MET A 92 -1.48 -0.79 5.87
N VAL A 93 -0.78 -0.01 6.70
CA VAL A 93 -1.20 0.26 8.09
C VAL A 93 -2.55 1.00 8.10
N LEU A 94 -2.74 1.99 7.22
CA LEU A 94 -4.02 2.69 7.09
C LEU A 94 -5.13 1.76 6.58
N HIS A 95 -4.85 0.92 5.58
CA HIS A 95 -5.83 -0.06 5.08
C HIS A 95 -6.27 -1.05 6.16
N ASP A 96 -5.34 -1.48 7.02
CA ASP A 96 -5.60 -2.33 8.18
C ASP A 96 -6.39 -1.62 9.31
N GLY A 97 -6.81 -0.36 9.14
CA GLY A 97 -7.56 0.41 10.13
C GLY A 97 -6.72 0.83 11.34
N LYS A 98 -5.41 1.02 11.16
CA LYS A 98 -4.45 1.39 12.22
C LYS A 98 -3.86 2.78 11.98
N ILE A 99 -3.16 3.29 12.99
CA ILE A 99 -2.44 4.57 12.91
C ILE A 99 -1.03 4.34 12.36
N ALA A 100 -0.73 4.96 11.21
CA ALA A 100 0.60 5.00 10.63
C ALA A 100 1.40 6.17 11.21
N GLU A 101 2.24 5.92 12.21
CA GLU A 101 3.16 6.92 12.75
C GLU A 101 4.34 7.14 11.79
N MET A 102 4.44 8.36 11.25
CA MET A 102 5.45 8.77 10.28
C MET A 102 5.95 10.19 10.60
N ARG A 103 7.26 10.40 10.48
CA ARG A 103 7.89 11.70 10.74
C ARG A 103 7.44 12.74 9.72
N THR A 104 7.53 14.01 10.09
CA THR A 104 7.32 15.12 9.15
C THR A 104 8.35 15.03 8.03
N GLY A 105 7.92 15.24 6.78
CA GLY A 105 8.76 15.09 5.59
C GLY A 105 8.73 13.69 4.96
N GLU A 106 8.19 12.66 5.62
CA GLU A 106 8.10 11.31 5.04
C GLU A 106 6.98 11.15 3.98
N GLY A 107 6.32 12.25 3.58
CA GLY A 107 5.31 12.26 2.51
C GLY A 107 3.97 11.62 2.90
N LYS A 108 3.42 11.94 4.08
CA LYS A 108 2.14 11.42 4.59
C LYS A 108 0.96 11.60 3.62
N THR A 109 0.88 12.75 2.95
CA THR A 109 -0.17 13.04 1.96
C THR A 109 -0.08 12.10 0.76
N LEU A 110 1.14 11.87 0.25
CA LEU A 110 1.36 10.96 -0.86
C LEU A 110 1.13 9.49 -0.44
N MET A 111 1.54 9.11 0.76
CA MET A 111 1.29 7.78 1.31
C MET A 111 -0.21 7.46 1.40
N ALA A 112 -1.03 8.44 1.82
CA ALA A 112 -2.46 8.25 2.01
C ALA A 112 -3.21 7.86 0.71
N THR A 113 -2.68 8.23 -0.46
CA THR A 113 -3.29 7.88 -1.76
C THR A 113 -3.35 6.37 -1.99
N LEU A 114 -2.41 5.59 -1.43
CA LEU A 114 -2.36 4.13 -1.54
C LEU A 114 -3.62 3.49 -0.93
N ALA A 115 -3.90 3.82 0.33
CA ALA A 115 -5.04 3.30 1.06
C ALA A 115 -6.36 3.89 0.53
N ALA A 116 -6.36 5.18 0.18
CA ALA A 116 -7.55 5.82 -0.37
C ALA A 116 -7.98 5.21 -1.71
N TYR A 117 -7.02 4.94 -2.61
CA TYR A 117 -7.29 4.27 -3.88
C TYR A 117 -7.83 2.86 -3.66
N LEU A 118 -7.11 2.02 -2.91
CA LEU A 118 -7.49 0.62 -2.68
C LEU A 118 -8.91 0.52 -2.10
N ASN A 119 -9.18 1.23 -1.00
CA ASN A 119 -10.50 1.17 -0.37
C ASN A 119 -11.59 1.84 -1.23
N GLY A 120 -11.22 2.85 -2.04
CA GLY A 120 -12.12 3.50 -2.99
C GLY A 120 -12.61 2.58 -4.11
N LEU A 121 -11.87 1.51 -4.43
CA LEU A 121 -12.29 0.51 -5.42
C LEU A 121 -13.62 -0.18 -5.04
N ALA A 122 -13.94 -0.26 -3.75
CA ALA A 122 -15.20 -0.84 -3.27
C ALA A 122 -16.44 0.02 -3.58
N GLY A 123 -16.27 1.24 -4.13
CA GLY A 123 -17.38 2.09 -4.58
C GLY A 123 -18.21 2.72 -3.46
N LYS A 124 -17.79 2.58 -2.19
CA LYS A 124 -18.51 3.11 -1.00
C LYS A 124 -18.06 4.51 -0.57
N GLY A 125 -17.08 5.08 -1.28
CA GLY A 125 -16.44 6.34 -0.92
C GLY A 125 -15.33 6.18 0.13
N VAL A 126 -14.45 7.18 0.20
CA VAL A 126 -13.39 7.30 1.21
C VAL A 126 -13.35 8.76 1.66
N HIS A 127 -13.36 8.98 2.99
CA HIS A 127 -13.21 10.32 3.56
C HIS A 127 -11.78 10.49 4.07
N VAL A 128 -11.09 11.51 3.55
CA VAL A 128 -9.78 11.96 4.04
C VAL A 128 -10.00 13.28 4.77
N VAL A 129 -9.70 13.32 6.06
CA VAL A 129 -9.91 14.49 6.93
C VAL A 129 -8.58 15.17 7.20
N THR A 130 -8.56 16.50 7.11
CA THR A 130 -7.37 17.36 7.27
C THR A 130 -7.58 18.43 8.33
#